data_AF-A0A4R6UPS6-F1
#
_entry.id   AF-A0A4R6UPS6-F1
#
_cell.length_a   1.000
_cell.length_b   1.000
_cell.length_c   1.000
_cell.angle_alpha   90.00
_cell.angle_beta   90.00
_cell.angle_gamma   90.00
#
_symmetry.space_group_name_H-M   'P 1'
#
loop_
_entity.id
_entity.type
_entity.pdbx_description
1 polymer ?
#
loop_
_entity_poly.entity_id
_entity_poly.type
_entity_poly.pdbx_seq_one_letter_code
_entity_poly.pdbx_strand_id
1 'polypeptide(L)'
;MTDETTIPILPCADIDETADFYRLLGFDTTYRQTRPNPYVIVRRGGIELHFAAIAGFDPEQSYGSCVVAVADTAALFEEFAAGMRAAHGKLLLSGIPRITRPRRRKNTGNASGFTVVDPGGNWIRVFRRGDEPHGDDGAAAGGPLAAALENAVVLGESRGDHRQAARILDGKLARHDGSAPVTVLVEALVYRAELAVRLDDPDHAGRLLDRARSTALDDAQRERLADALANAAELERGRTG
;
A
#
# COMPACT_ATOMS: atom_id res chain seq x y z
N MET A 1 7.50 -0.37 -36.59
CA MET A 1 7.65 0.84 -35.77
C MET A 1 6.58 0.74 -34.71
N THR A 2 6.98 0.62 -33.46
CA THR A 2 6.07 0.65 -32.31
C THR A 2 6.70 1.57 -31.27
N ASP A 3 6.59 2.88 -31.51
CA ASP A 3 7.08 3.95 -30.62
C ASP A 3 5.91 4.68 -29.95
N GLU A 4 4.69 4.17 -30.09
CA GLU A 4 3.51 4.73 -29.44
C GLU A 4 3.61 4.57 -27.91
N THR A 5 3.38 5.67 -27.20
CA THR A 5 3.38 5.70 -25.73
C THR A 5 2.01 6.20 -25.25
N THR A 6 1.44 5.51 -24.27
CA THR A 6 0.23 5.96 -23.57
C THR A 6 0.63 6.59 -22.25
N ILE A 7 0.17 7.82 -21.99
CA ILE A 7 0.46 8.57 -20.78
C ILE A 7 -0.86 8.87 -20.06
N PRO A 8 -1.03 8.48 -18.79
CA PRO A 8 -2.22 8.82 -18.03
C PRO A 8 -2.22 10.31 -17.67
N ILE A 9 -3.40 10.94 -17.80
CA ILE A 9 -3.69 12.26 -17.24
C ILE A 9 -4.64 12.05 -16.07
N LEU A 10 -4.19 12.37 -14.86
CA LEU A 10 -4.91 12.14 -13.61
C LEU A 10 -5.46 13.46 -13.03
N PRO A 11 -6.63 13.43 -12.37
CA PRO A 11 -7.18 14.63 -11.74
C PRO A 11 -6.40 15.00 -10.47
N CYS A 12 -6.32 16.29 -10.19
CA CYS A 12 -5.90 16.78 -8.88
C CYS A 12 -6.69 18.04 -8.48
N ALA A 13 -6.64 18.41 -7.21
CA ALA A 13 -7.17 19.69 -6.74
C ALA A 13 -6.15 20.82 -6.96
N ASP A 14 -4.87 20.53 -6.69
CA ASP A 14 -3.76 21.47 -6.77
C ASP A 14 -2.53 20.83 -7.45
N ILE A 15 -1.98 21.48 -8.47
CA ILE A 15 -0.83 20.99 -9.24
C ILE A 15 0.51 21.15 -8.49
N ASP A 16 0.62 22.11 -7.59
CA ASP A 16 1.83 22.36 -6.80
C ASP A 16 1.92 21.36 -5.65
N GLU A 17 0.82 21.10 -4.95
CA GLU A 17 0.74 20.01 -3.95
C GLU A 17 1.08 18.66 -4.60
N THR A 18 0.54 18.40 -5.79
CA THR A 18 0.85 17.19 -6.55
C THR A 18 2.34 17.13 -6.91
N ALA A 19 2.92 18.21 -7.44
CA ALA A 19 4.34 18.27 -7.80
C ALA A 19 5.25 18.06 -6.59
N ASP A 20 4.93 18.68 -5.45
CA ASP A 20 5.66 18.55 -4.18
C ASP A 20 5.68 17.09 -3.71
N PHE A 21 4.54 16.42 -3.75
CA PHE A 21 4.42 15.02 -3.36
C PHE A 21 5.25 14.09 -4.27
N TYR A 22 5.14 14.25 -5.59
CA TYR A 22 5.91 13.40 -6.50
C TYR A 22 7.41 13.68 -6.44
N ARG A 23 7.82 14.92 -6.18
CA ARG A 23 9.24 15.25 -5.90
C ARG A 23 9.77 14.55 -4.66
N LEU A 24 8.97 14.46 -3.60
CA LEU A 24 9.30 13.67 -2.42
C LEU A 24 9.53 12.18 -2.76
N LEU A 25 8.81 11.64 -3.74
CA LEU A 25 9.01 10.28 -4.25
C LEU A 25 10.17 10.15 -5.27
N GLY A 26 10.96 11.22 -5.46
CA GLY A 26 12.10 11.24 -6.38
C GLY A 26 11.74 11.46 -7.85
N PHE A 27 10.59 12.05 -8.15
CA PHE A 27 10.26 12.51 -9.50
C PHE A 27 10.74 13.94 -9.74
N ASP A 28 11.04 14.24 -11.00
CA ASP A 28 11.29 15.59 -11.48
C ASP A 28 10.02 16.18 -12.10
N THR A 29 9.77 17.47 -11.87
CA THR A 29 8.76 18.21 -12.63
C THR A 29 9.35 18.67 -13.96
N THR A 30 8.84 18.15 -15.07
CA THR A 30 9.37 18.47 -16.41
C THR A 30 8.53 19.46 -17.19
N TYR A 31 7.31 19.71 -16.76
CA TYR A 31 6.45 20.76 -17.29
C TYR A 31 5.48 21.23 -16.22
N ARG A 32 5.22 22.53 -16.19
CA ARG A 32 4.26 23.15 -15.27
C ARG A 32 3.59 24.33 -15.95
N GLN A 33 2.27 24.37 -15.89
CA GLN A 33 1.45 25.47 -16.39
C GLN A 33 0.38 25.80 -15.34
N THR A 34 0.20 27.07 -15.01
CA THR A 34 -0.86 27.51 -14.07
C THR A 34 -2.09 28.07 -14.78
N ARG A 35 -1.95 28.58 -16.01
CA ARG A 35 -3.02 29.16 -16.83
C ARG A 35 -2.78 28.87 -18.33
N PRO A 36 -3.85 28.77 -19.15
CA PRO A 36 -5.26 28.84 -18.77
C PRO A 36 -5.75 27.59 -18.02
N ASN A 37 -5.09 26.44 -18.22
CA ASN A 37 -5.43 25.18 -17.58
C ASN A 37 -4.28 24.76 -16.65
N PRO A 38 -4.49 24.66 -15.33
CA PRO A 38 -3.44 24.20 -14.44
C PRO A 38 -3.07 22.74 -14.75
N TYR A 39 -1.79 22.51 -15.04
CA TYR A 39 -1.27 21.24 -15.51
C TYR A 39 0.17 21.02 -15.05
N VAL A 40 0.52 19.80 -14.68
CA VAL A 40 1.90 19.43 -14.34
C VAL A 40 2.27 18.05 -14.88
N ILE A 41 3.52 17.92 -15.34
CA ILE A 41 4.11 16.65 -15.76
C ILE A 41 5.24 16.31 -14.81
N VAL A 42 5.21 15.09 -14.28
CA VAL A 42 6.27 14.55 -13.43
C VAL A 42 6.87 13.29 -14.07
N ARG A 43 8.19 13.15 -13.97
CA ARG A 43 8.93 12.04 -14.56
C ARG A 43 9.91 11.42 -13.57
N ARG A 44 10.03 10.09 -13.62
CA ARG A 44 11.06 9.33 -12.92
C ARG A 44 11.47 8.13 -13.76
N GLY A 45 12.66 8.18 -14.35
CA GLY A 45 13.11 7.17 -15.31
C GLY A 45 12.11 7.03 -16.47
N GLY A 46 11.57 5.83 -16.68
CA GLY A 46 10.55 5.56 -17.69
C GLY A 46 9.10 5.86 -17.26
N ILE A 47 8.87 6.34 -16.04
CA ILE A 47 7.53 6.69 -15.54
C ILE A 47 7.28 8.15 -15.89
N GLU A 48 6.18 8.41 -16.59
CA GLU A 48 5.67 9.74 -16.89
C GLU A 48 4.20 9.81 -16.52
N LEU A 49 3.85 10.77 -15.65
CA LEU A 49 2.49 11.00 -15.19
C LEU A 49 2.13 12.46 -15.40
N HIS A 50 0.93 12.69 -15.94
CA HIS A 50 0.40 14.03 -16.15
C HIS A 50 -0.75 14.27 -15.19
N PHE A 51 -0.91 15.52 -14.73
CA PHE A 51 -1.97 15.93 -13.83
C PHE A 51 -2.64 17.20 -14.32
N ALA A 52 -3.98 17.23 -14.22
CA ALA A 52 -4.79 18.39 -14.55
C ALA A 52 -5.64 18.78 -13.35
N ALA A 53 -5.58 20.06 -12.93
CA ALA A 53 -6.38 20.52 -11.81
C ALA A 53 -7.85 20.68 -12.23
N ILE A 54 -8.76 20.20 -11.38
CA ILE A 54 -10.19 20.40 -11.52
C ILE A 54 -10.66 21.26 -10.34
N ALA A 55 -11.28 22.41 -10.64
CA ALA A 55 -11.76 23.32 -9.62
C ALA A 55 -12.82 22.66 -8.72
N GLY A 56 -12.61 22.69 -7.41
CA GLY A 56 -13.52 22.06 -6.43
C GLY A 56 -13.46 20.54 -6.41
N PHE A 57 -12.43 19.93 -7.00
CA PHE A 57 -12.24 18.48 -6.98
C PHE A 57 -11.99 17.98 -5.56
N ASP A 58 -12.74 16.93 -5.20
CA ASP A 58 -12.62 16.23 -3.93
C ASP A 58 -11.78 14.95 -4.13
N PRO A 59 -10.55 14.88 -3.58
CA PRO A 59 -9.71 13.69 -3.68
C PRO A 59 -10.36 12.41 -3.16
N GLU A 60 -11.27 12.48 -2.19
CA GLU A 60 -11.96 11.30 -1.66
C GLU A 60 -12.91 10.66 -2.69
N GLN A 61 -13.32 11.42 -3.71
CA GLN A 61 -14.19 10.97 -4.80
C GLN A 61 -13.43 10.68 -6.09
N SER A 62 -12.10 10.64 -6.04
CA SER A 62 -11.28 10.35 -7.21
C SER A 62 -11.51 8.93 -7.74
N TYR A 63 -11.77 8.84 -9.05
CA TYR A 63 -11.73 7.59 -9.81
C TYR A 63 -10.40 7.41 -10.56
N GLY A 64 -9.45 8.35 -10.40
CA GLY A 64 -8.19 8.30 -11.10
C GLY A 64 -7.38 7.06 -10.72
N SER A 65 -6.92 6.31 -11.70
CA SER A 65 -6.04 5.18 -11.47
C SER A 65 -5.17 4.93 -12.70
N CYS A 66 -3.94 4.48 -12.47
CA CYS A 66 -3.08 4.00 -13.53
C CYS A 66 -2.28 2.79 -13.05
N VAL A 67 -1.68 2.08 -14.00
CA VAL A 67 -0.77 0.98 -13.76
C VAL A 67 0.65 1.40 -14.13
N VAL A 68 1.59 1.13 -13.22
CA VAL A 68 3.02 1.30 -13.45
C VAL A 68 3.69 -0.08 -13.37
N ALA A 69 4.24 -0.54 -14.49
CA ALA A 69 4.91 -1.84 -14.58
C ALA A 69 6.44 -1.68 -14.48
N VAL A 70 7.02 -2.17 -13.39
CA VAL A 70 8.45 -2.02 -13.07
C VAL A 70 9.19 -3.35 -13.01
N ALA A 71 10.50 -3.35 -13.19
CA ALA A 71 11.30 -4.58 -13.06
C ALA A 71 11.39 -5.06 -11.60
N ASP A 72 11.41 -4.13 -10.64
CA ASP A 72 11.55 -4.43 -9.22
C ASP A 72 10.63 -3.52 -8.40
N THR A 73 9.57 -4.11 -7.82
CA THR A 73 8.59 -3.39 -7.01
C THR A 73 9.12 -3.11 -5.61
N ALA A 74 10.01 -3.96 -5.07
CA ALA A 74 10.57 -3.77 -3.73
C ALA A 74 11.55 -2.59 -3.72
N ALA A 75 12.42 -2.51 -4.73
CA ALA A 75 13.35 -1.39 -4.87
C ALA A 75 12.62 -0.05 -4.99
N LEU A 76 11.60 0.03 -5.86
CA LEU A 76 10.82 1.26 -6.03
C LEU A 76 10.04 1.64 -4.74
N PHE A 77 9.49 0.65 -4.04
CA PHE A 77 8.82 0.90 -2.77
C PHE A 77 9.76 1.49 -1.73
N GLU A 78 10.97 0.93 -1.56
CA GLU A 78 11.92 1.42 -0.57
C GLU A 78 12.39 2.85 -0.86
N GLU A 79 12.56 3.21 -2.13
CA GLU A 79 12.87 4.59 -2.52
C GLU A 79 11.73 5.55 -2.15
N PHE A 80 10.49 5.18 -2.42
CA PHE A 80 9.32 5.98 -2.04
C PHE A 80 9.17 6.09 -0.52
N ALA A 81 9.37 4.98 0.19
CA ALA A 81 9.32 4.92 1.63
C ALA A 81 10.43 5.78 2.27
N ALA A 82 11.63 5.79 1.70
CA ALA A 82 12.72 6.66 2.15
C ALA A 82 12.37 8.13 1.99
N GLY A 83 11.78 8.54 0.86
CA GLY A 83 11.29 9.91 0.64
C GLY A 83 10.23 10.33 1.67
N MET A 84 9.23 9.48 1.91
CA MET A 84 8.20 9.73 2.92
C MET A 84 8.78 9.86 4.33
N ARG A 85 9.67 8.93 4.71
CA ARG A 85 10.35 8.98 6.01
C ARG A 85 11.20 10.24 6.17
N ALA A 86 11.88 10.68 5.13
CA ALA A 86 12.72 11.87 5.17
C ALA A 86 11.89 13.15 5.44
N ALA A 87 10.71 13.28 4.83
CA ALA A 87 9.90 14.50 5.00
C ALA A 87 8.90 14.44 6.16
N HIS A 88 8.39 13.25 6.50
CA HIS A 88 7.31 13.10 7.48
C HIS A 88 7.73 12.32 8.73
N GLY A 89 8.97 11.79 8.78
CA GLY A 89 9.45 10.92 9.86
C GLY A 89 8.82 9.52 9.87
N LYS A 90 7.86 9.25 8.98
CA LYS A 90 7.11 7.99 8.90
C LYS A 90 6.62 7.69 7.50
N LEU A 91 6.19 6.44 7.31
CA LEU A 91 5.46 6.02 6.12
C LEU A 91 4.01 6.51 6.21
N LEU A 92 3.48 7.08 5.13
CA LEU A 92 2.09 7.54 5.07
C LEU A 92 1.18 6.34 4.81
N LEU A 93 0.60 5.75 5.85
CA LEU A 93 -0.20 4.52 5.73
C LEU A 93 -1.72 4.76 5.70
N SER A 94 -2.18 5.94 6.11
CA SER A 94 -3.60 6.30 6.22
C SER A 94 -3.87 7.64 5.54
N GLY A 95 -5.15 7.94 5.28
CA GLY A 95 -5.57 9.18 4.63
C GLY A 95 -5.19 9.29 3.15
N ILE A 96 -5.14 10.53 2.67
CA ILE A 96 -4.70 10.94 1.35
C ILE A 96 -3.65 12.04 1.57
N PRO A 97 -2.40 11.89 1.07
CA PRO A 97 -1.85 10.72 0.37
C PRO A 97 -1.46 9.55 1.29
N ARG A 98 -1.33 8.34 0.73
CA ARG A 98 -0.83 7.14 1.43
C ARG A 98 -0.16 6.14 0.49
N ILE A 99 0.52 5.14 1.05
CA ILE A 99 1.13 4.02 0.33
C ILE A 99 0.78 2.69 1.00
N THR A 100 0.53 1.65 0.21
CA THR A 100 0.41 0.27 0.70
C THR A 100 1.78 -0.40 0.72
N ARG A 101 1.96 -1.41 1.57
CA ARG A 101 3.18 -2.23 1.51
C ARG A 101 3.16 -3.19 0.31
N PRO A 102 4.33 -3.59 -0.24
CA PRO A 102 4.41 -4.68 -1.19
C PRO A 102 3.92 -5.96 -0.51
N ARG A 103 2.79 -6.48 -0.97
CA ARG A 103 2.23 -7.75 -0.48
C ARG A 103 1.87 -8.60 -1.67
N ARG A 104 2.12 -9.90 -1.57
CA ARG A 104 1.62 -10.85 -2.55
C ARG A 104 0.10 -10.90 -2.44
N ARG A 105 -0.59 -10.84 -3.58
CA ARG A 105 -2.06 -10.83 -3.62
C ARG A 105 -2.55 -11.99 -4.45
N LYS A 106 -3.52 -12.72 -3.89
CA LYS A 106 -4.12 -13.87 -4.55
C LYS A 106 -4.78 -13.49 -5.89
N ASN A 107 -5.40 -12.31 -5.98
CA ASN A 107 -6.09 -11.85 -7.18
C ASN A 107 -5.16 -11.33 -8.29
N THR A 108 -3.84 -11.38 -8.10
CA THR A 108 -2.83 -10.94 -9.08
C THR A 108 -1.76 -12.01 -9.28
N GLY A 109 -2.13 -13.29 -9.29
CA GLY A 109 -1.17 -14.39 -9.45
C GLY A 109 -0.03 -14.41 -8.41
N ASN A 110 -0.29 -13.92 -7.19
CA ASN A 110 0.69 -13.78 -6.12
C ASN A 110 1.84 -12.78 -6.41
N ALA A 111 1.70 -11.95 -7.44
CA ALA A 111 2.59 -10.83 -7.73
C ALA A 111 2.72 -9.89 -6.53
N SER A 112 3.96 -9.52 -6.16
CA SER A 112 4.21 -8.52 -5.14
C SER A 112 4.12 -7.12 -5.74
N GLY A 113 3.03 -6.42 -5.44
CA GLY A 113 2.78 -5.05 -5.87
C GLY A 113 2.37 -4.16 -4.72
N PHE A 114 2.47 -2.85 -4.93
CA PHE A 114 2.01 -1.83 -4.00
C PHE A 114 1.24 -0.73 -4.71
N THR A 115 0.61 0.14 -3.95
CA THR A 115 -0.22 1.22 -4.46
C THR A 115 0.12 2.49 -3.72
N VAL A 116 0.32 3.58 -4.47
CA VAL A 116 0.34 4.93 -3.93
C VAL A 116 -1.03 5.54 -4.20
N VAL A 117 -1.63 6.12 -3.18
CA VAL A 117 -2.75 7.05 -3.32
C VAL A 117 -2.17 8.44 -3.15
N ASP A 118 -2.11 9.21 -4.22
CA ASP A 118 -1.49 10.53 -4.24
C ASP A 118 -2.44 11.62 -3.68
N PRO A 119 -2.03 12.91 -3.56
CA PRO A 119 -2.87 13.98 -3.02
C PRO A 119 -4.19 14.18 -3.77
N GLY A 120 -4.25 13.82 -5.07
CA GLY A 120 -5.47 13.83 -5.86
C GLY A 120 -6.36 12.61 -5.62
N GLY A 121 -6.04 11.75 -4.65
CA GLY A 121 -6.76 10.51 -4.40
C GLY A 121 -6.57 9.46 -5.50
N ASN A 122 -5.62 9.65 -6.41
CA ASN A 122 -5.41 8.76 -7.55
C ASN A 122 -4.67 7.50 -7.14
N TRP A 123 -5.12 6.36 -7.66
CA TRP A 123 -4.52 5.05 -7.37
C TRP A 123 -3.44 4.69 -8.39
N ILE A 124 -2.19 4.92 -8.03
CA ILE A 124 -1.01 4.53 -8.80
C ILE A 124 -0.64 3.10 -8.41
N ARG A 125 -1.03 2.13 -9.24
CA ARG A 125 -0.88 0.71 -8.95
C ARG A 125 0.41 0.19 -9.56
N VAL A 126 1.38 -0.15 -8.70
CA VAL A 126 2.71 -0.59 -9.10
C VAL A 126 2.77 -2.11 -9.08
N PHE A 127 3.03 -2.70 -10.24
CA PHE A 127 3.19 -4.14 -10.41
C PHE A 127 4.54 -4.46 -11.04
N ARG A 128 5.02 -5.68 -10.82
CA ARG A 128 6.19 -6.19 -11.52
C ARG A 128 5.82 -6.43 -12.98
N ARG A 129 6.71 -6.05 -13.90
CA ARG A 129 6.54 -6.27 -15.33
C ARG A 129 6.56 -7.76 -15.64
N GLY A 130 5.62 -8.20 -16.47
CA GLY A 130 5.46 -9.62 -16.81
C GLY A 130 4.57 -10.39 -15.84
N ASP A 131 4.20 -9.79 -14.70
CA ASP A 131 3.15 -10.33 -13.84
C ASP A 131 1.81 -9.96 -14.47
N GLU A 132 1.28 -10.81 -15.34
CA GLU A 132 -0.10 -10.68 -15.80
C GLU A 132 -1.04 -11.12 -14.67
N PRO A 133 -2.20 -10.45 -14.49
CA PRO A 133 -3.19 -10.87 -13.52
C PRO A 133 -3.76 -12.24 -13.91
N HIS A 134 -3.15 -13.28 -13.37
CA HIS A 134 -3.66 -14.64 -13.46
C HIS A 134 -4.67 -14.86 -12.33
N GLY A 135 -5.76 -15.55 -12.69
CA GLY A 135 -6.83 -15.93 -11.78
C GLY A 135 -6.37 -16.87 -10.67
N ASP A 136 -7.28 -17.13 -9.74
CA ASP A 136 -7.13 -17.93 -8.52
C ASP A 136 -6.36 -19.26 -8.71
N ASP A 137 -5.08 -19.26 -8.34
CA ASP A 137 -4.27 -20.48 -8.25
C ASP A 137 -4.24 -21.00 -6.80
N GLY A 138 -5.36 -21.56 -6.35
CA GLY A 138 -5.38 -22.60 -5.32
C GLY A 138 -5.81 -22.20 -3.91
N ALA A 139 -6.12 -23.24 -3.13
CA ALA A 139 -6.54 -23.15 -1.74
C ALA A 139 -5.39 -22.65 -0.85
N ALA A 140 -5.66 -21.67 0.01
CA ALA A 140 -4.72 -21.15 0.99
C ALA A 140 -4.07 -22.28 1.79
N ALA A 141 -2.78 -22.52 1.57
CA ALA A 141 -2.00 -23.39 2.43
C ALA A 141 -1.90 -22.71 3.82
N GLY A 142 -2.41 -23.35 4.87
CA GLY A 142 -2.35 -22.80 6.24
C GLY A 142 -3.68 -22.63 6.97
N GLY A 143 -4.79 -23.10 6.40
CA GLY A 143 -6.06 -23.24 7.12
C GLY A 143 -6.93 -21.97 7.15
N PRO A 144 -7.99 -21.94 7.97
CA PRO A 144 -9.03 -20.92 7.90
C PRO A 144 -8.57 -19.48 8.19
N LEU A 145 -7.55 -19.29 9.03
CA LEU A 145 -6.99 -17.96 9.31
C LEU A 145 -6.14 -17.46 8.15
N ALA A 146 -5.35 -18.33 7.52
CA ALA A 146 -4.56 -17.98 6.33
C ALA A 146 -5.48 -17.54 5.17
N ALA A 147 -6.55 -18.31 4.91
CA ALA A 147 -7.55 -17.93 3.92
C ALA A 147 -8.23 -16.59 4.22
N ALA A 148 -8.47 -16.29 5.50
CA ALA A 148 -9.05 -15.01 5.91
C ALA A 148 -8.07 -13.85 5.70
N LEU A 149 -6.78 -14.07 5.99
CA LEU A 149 -5.71 -13.10 5.76
C LEU A 149 -5.57 -12.77 4.28
N GLU A 150 -5.51 -13.78 3.40
CA GLU A 150 -5.44 -13.56 1.95
C GLU A 150 -6.63 -12.72 1.44
N ASN A 151 -7.84 -13.06 1.86
CA ASN A 151 -9.05 -12.30 1.50
C ASN A 151 -9.02 -10.86 2.03
N ALA A 152 -8.51 -10.67 3.25
CA ALA A 152 -8.41 -9.35 3.86
C ALA A 152 -7.41 -8.47 3.12
N VAL A 153 -6.27 -9.04 2.70
CA VAL A 153 -5.28 -8.35 1.87
C VAL A 153 -5.89 -7.92 0.54
N VAL A 154 -6.68 -8.76 -0.11
CA VAL A 154 -7.36 -8.37 -1.36
C VAL A 154 -8.34 -7.21 -1.12
N LEU A 155 -9.16 -7.27 -0.07
CA LEU A 155 -10.13 -6.22 0.25
C LEU A 155 -9.43 -4.89 0.60
N GLY A 156 -8.42 -4.94 1.47
CA GLY A 156 -7.71 -3.75 1.91
C GLY A 156 -6.81 -3.15 0.84
N GLU A 157 -5.95 -3.96 0.21
CA GLU A 157 -4.91 -3.44 -0.68
C GLU A 157 -5.39 -3.21 -2.12
N SER A 158 -6.34 -3.99 -2.61
CA SER A 158 -6.82 -3.87 -4.00
C SER A 158 -8.06 -2.99 -4.12
N ARG A 159 -8.93 -3.01 -3.10
CA ARG A 159 -10.22 -2.28 -3.09
C ARG A 159 -10.30 -1.13 -2.09
N GLY A 160 -9.38 -1.05 -1.12
CA GLY A 160 -9.41 -0.01 -0.09
C GLY A 160 -10.51 -0.22 0.97
N ASP A 161 -11.16 -1.39 0.99
CA ASP A 161 -12.22 -1.70 1.94
C ASP A 161 -11.63 -2.19 3.26
N HIS A 162 -10.97 -1.26 3.96
CA HIS A 162 -10.27 -1.53 5.21
C HIS A 162 -11.22 -2.01 6.32
N ARG A 163 -12.46 -1.50 6.36
CA ARG A 163 -13.47 -1.89 7.35
C ARG A 163 -13.88 -3.34 7.19
N GLN A 164 -14.17 -3.76 5.96
CA GLN A 164 -14.53 -5.15 5.68
C GLN A 164 -13.34 -6.09 5.89
N ALA A 165 -12.13 -5.68 5.48
CA ALA A 165 -10.90 -6.44 5.71
C ALA A 165 -10.65 -6.69 7.21
N ALA A 166 -10.80 -5.66 8.04
CA ALA A 166 -10.68 -5.76 9.50
C ALA A 166 -11.72 -6.72 10.08
N ARG A 167 -12.99 -6.56 9.69
CA ARG A 167 -14.11 -7.38 10.20
C ARG A 167 -13.92 -8.88 9.97
N ILE A 168 -13.43 -9.29 8.80
CA ILE A 168 -13.21 -10.72 8.52
C ILE A 168 -12.04 -11.29 9.31
N LEU A 169 -10.99 -10.50 9.53
CA LEU A 169 -9.84 -10.90 10.34
C LEU A 169 -10.23 -11.04 11.81
N ASP A 170 -10.96 -10.08 12.37
CA ASP A 170 -11.38 -10.11 13.78
C ASP A 170 -12.19 -11.37 14.10
N GLY A 171 -13.15 -11.71 13.23
CA GLY A 171 -13.95 -12.92 13.40
C GLY A 171 -13.17 -14.22 13.30
N LYS A 172 -12.03 -14.24 12.58
CA LYS A 172 -11.20 -15.43 12.39
C LYS A 172 -10.10 -15.55 13.44
N LEU A 173 -9.49 -14.43 13.83
CA LEU A 173 -8.56 -14.35 14.96
C LEU A 173 -9.23 -14.81 16.26
N ALA A 174 -10.47 -14.38 16.52
CA ALA A 174 -11.20 -14.80 17.72
C ALA A 174 -11.54 -16.30 17.75
N ARG A 175 -11.82 -16.91 16.59
CA ARG A 175 -12.26 -18.32 16.49
C ARG A 175 -11.11 -19.32 16.42
N HIS A 176 -9.94 -18.89 15.96
CA HIS A 176 -8.80 -19.78 15.69
C HIS A 176 -7.59 -19.49 16.60
N ASP A 177 -7.78 -18.70 17.65
CA ASP A 177 -6.75 -18.47 18.66
C ASP A 177 -6.22 -19.80 19.22
N GLY A 178 -4.90 -19.98 19.23
CA GLY A 178 -4.23 -21.22 19.67
C GLY A 178 -4.30 -22.42 18.73
N SER A 179 -5.05 -22.35 17.61
CA SER A 179 -5.16 -23.46 16.63
C SER A 179 -4.46 -23.20 15.30
N ALA A 180 -4.24 -21.92 14.96
CA ALA A 180 -3.53 -21.53 13.74
C ALA A 180 -2.01 -21.67 13.91
N PRO A 181 -1.26 -21.96 12.82
CA PRO A 181 0.20 -21.87 12.85
C PRO A 181 0.65 -20.48 13.35
N VAL A 182 1.64 -20.45 14.24
CA VAL A 182 2.09 -19.21 14.89
C VAL A 182 2.53 -18.14 13.89
N THR A 183 3.08 -18.54 12.75
CA THR A 183 3.48 -17.62 11.68
C THR A 183 2.28 -16.92 11.06
N VAL A 184 1.20 -17.66 10.76
CA VAL A 184 -0.04 -17.09 10.21
C VAL A 184 -0.71 -16.17 11.24
N LEU A 185 -0.65 -16.54 12.53
CA LEU A 185 -1.17 -15.70 13.61
C LEU A 185 -0.45 -14.34 13.65
N VAL A 186 0.89 -14.34 13.65
CA VAL A 186 1.67 -13.09 13.69
C VAL A 186 1.41 -12.23 12.45
N GLU A 187 1.41 -12.82 11.25
CA GLU A 187 1.10 -12.08 10.02
C GLU A 187 -0.30 -11.44 10.07
N ALA A 188 -1.30 -12.17 10.55
CA ALA A 188 -2.66 -11.68 10.68
C ALA A 188 -2.76 -10.56 11.72
N LEU A 189 -2.07 -10.66 12.86
CA LEU A 189 -2.04 -9.62 13.88
C LEU A 189 -1.38 -8.32 13.36
N VAL A 190 -0.24 -8.44 12.69
CA VAL A 190 0.47 -7.29 12.11
C VAL A 190 -0.36 -6.62 11.03
N TYR A 191 -0.95 -7.40 10.11
CA TYR A 191 -1.79 -6.82 9.06
C TYR A 191 -3.06 -6.17 9.64
N ARG A 192 -3.67 -6.78 10.65
CA ARG A 192 -4.82 -6.19 11.34
C ARG A 192 -4.47 -4.90 12.09
N ALA A 193 -3.25 -4.79 12.63
CA ALA A 193 -2.75 -3.57 13.24
C ALA A 193 -2.56 -2.46 12.20
N GLU A 194 -2.03 -2.78 11.02
CA GLU A 194 -1.93 -1.84 9.90
C GLU A 194 -3.32 -1.33 9.46
N LEU A 195 -4.31 -2.23 9.38
CA LEU A 195 -5.70 -1.85 9.11
C LEU A 195 -6.28 -0.94 10.21
N ALA A 196 -5.92 -1.15 11.48
CA ALA A 196 -6.34 -0.28 12.57
C ALA A 196 -5.76 1.13 12.42
N VAL A 197 -4.48 1.26 12.04
CA VAL A 197 -3.87 2.56 11.71
C VAL A 197 -4.61 3.25 10.54
N ARG A 198 -4.98 2.50 9.51
CA ARG A 198 -5.77 3.00 8.37
C ARG A 198 -7.19 3.44 8.73
N LEU A 199 -7.72 2.93 9.83
CA LEU A 199 -9.05 3.22 10.35
C LEU A 199 -9.03 4.22 11.51
N ASP A 200 -7.87 4.84 11.76
CA ASP A 200 -7.67 5.80 12.85
C ASP A 200 -7.97 5.23 14.26
N ASP A 201 -7.57 3.97 14.49
CA ASP A 201 -7.70 3.27 15.77
C ASP A 201 -6.32 2.87 16.34
N PRO A 202 -5.52 3.84 16.82
CA PRO A 202 -4.14 3.61 17.27
C PRO A 202 -4.05 2.76 18.55
N ASP A 203 -5.08 2.78 19.39
CA ASP A 203 -5.14 1.97 20.61
C ASP A 203 -5.31 0.50 20.29
N HIS A 204 -6.21 0.17 19.35
CA HIS A 204 -6.37 -1.20 18.91
C HIS A 204 -5.15 -1.69 18.13
N ALA A 205 -4.57 -0.85 17.27
CA ALA A 205 -3.30 -1.14 16.62
C ALA A 205 -2.23 -1.54 17.66
N GLY A 206 -2.13 -0.79 18.77
CA GLY A 206 -1.20 -1.09 19.84
C GLY A 206 -1.41 -2.45 20.50
N ARG A 207 -2.65 -2.77 20.88
CA ARG A 207 -2.96 -4.08 21.49
C ARG A 207 -2.59 -5.26 20.57
N LEU A 208 -2.81 -5.10 19.26
CA LEU A 208 -2.47 -6.13 18.28
C LEU A 208 -0.96 -6.29 18.13
N LEU A 209 -0.21 -5.19 18.10
CA LEU A 209 1.26 -5.19 18.01
C LEU A 209 1.90 -5.79 19.27
N ASP A 210 1.41 -5.43 20.46
CA ASP A 210 1.90 -5.99 21.72
C ASP A 210 1.65 -7.50 21.78
N ARG A 211 0.49 -7.96 21.31
CA ARG A 211 0.19 -9.40 21.19
C ARG A 211 1.14 -10.09 20.21
N ALA A 212 1.38 -9.51 19.03
CA ALA A 212 2.33 -10.06 18.06
C ALA A 212 3.74 -10.17 18.67
N ARG A 213 4.18 -9.15 19.41
CA ARG A 213 5.50 -9.12 20.08
C ARG A 213 5.64 -10.14 21.20
N SER A 214 4.57 -10.38 21.95
CA SER A 214 4.54 -11.38 23.04
C SER A 214 4.49 -12.84 22.57
N THR A 215 4.29 -13.06 21.27
CA THR A 215 4.18 -14.41 20.71
C THR A 215 5.56 -15.05 20.65
N ALA A 216 5.73 -16.24 21.25
CA ALA A 216 6.99 -16.96 21.24
C ALA A 216 7.32 -17.50 19.85
N LEU A 217 8.50 -17.17 19.33
CA LEU A 217 8.98 -17.57 18.01
C LEU A 217 10.37 -18.20 18.08
N ASP A 218 10.54 -19.35 17.42
CA ASP A 218 11.86 -19.94 17.17
C ASP A 218 12.64 -19.14 16.09
N ASP A 219 13.91 -19.50 15.87
CA ASP A 219 14.77 -18.79 14.91
C ASP A 219 14.25 -18.89 13.47
N ALA A 220 13.76 -20.07 13.06
CA ALA A 220 13.25 -20.30 11.71
C ALA A 220 11.93 -19.53 11.46
N GLN A 221 11.10 -19.41 12.49
CA GLN A 221 9.87 -18.62 12.46
C GLN A 221 10.19 -17.12 12.41
N ARG A 222 11.18 -16.64 13.19
CA ARG A 222 11.63 -15.25 13.12
C ARG A 222 12.18 -14.88 11.75
N GLU A 223 12.96 -15.76 11.13
CA GLU A 223 13.46 -15.57 9.77
C GLU A 223 12.31 -15.51 8.76
N ARG A 224 11.35 -16.45 8.83
CA ARG A 224 10.16 -16.44 7.96
C ARG A 224 9.30 -15.17 8.13
N LEU A 225 9.25 -14.63 9.35
CA LEU A 225 8.43 -13.47 9.70
C LEU A 225 9.20 -12.14 9.62
N ALA A 226 10.41 -12.11 9.07
CA ALA A 226 11.26 -10.92 9.07
C ALA A 226 10.52 -9.67 8.55
N ASP A 227 9.80 -9.79 7.43
CA ASP A 227 9.02 -8.69 6.86
C ASP A 227 7.85 -8.27 7.76
N ALA A 228 7.12 -9.23 8.33
CA ALA A 228 6.01 -8.94 9.24
C ALA A 228 6.49 -8.23 10.51
N LEU A 229 7.63 -8.66 11.08
CA LEU A 229 8.23 -8.05 12.26
C LEU A 229 8.80 -6.65 11.95
N ALA A 230 9.43 -6.46 10.79
CA ALA A 230 9.88 -5.14 10.34
C ALA A 230 8.70 -4.16 10.18
N ASN A 231 7.59 -4.64 9.62
CA ASN A 231 6.36 -3.86 9.48
C ASN A 231 5.77 -3.49 10.85
N ALA A 232 5.74 -4.42 11.80
CA ALA A 232 5.28 -4.17 13.16
C ALA A 232 6.11 -3.06 13.82
N ALA A 233 7.44 -3.13 13.73
CA ALA A 233 8.33 -2.11 14.28
C ALA A 233 8.14 -0.74 13.63
N GLU A 234 7.81 -0.67 12.33
CA GLU A 234 7.49 0.60 11.66
C GLU A 234 6.16 1.19 12.14
N LEU A 235 5.13 0.37 12.33
CA LEU A 235 3.85 0.81 12.89
C LEU A 235 4.03 1.34 14.31
N GLU A 236 4.89 0.73 15.11
CA GLU A 236 5.22 1.20 16.46
C GLU A 236 5.89 2.58 16.43
N ARG A 237 6.88 2.79 15.55
CA ARG A 237 7.54 4.10 15.38
C ARG A 237 6.56 5.19 14.96
N GLY A 238 5.62 4.86 14.07
CA GLY A 238 4.61 5.81 13.58
C GLY A 238 3.58 6.25 14.64
N ARG A 239 3.46 5.54 15.76
CA ARG A 239 2.59 5.90 16.89
C ARG A 239 3.24 6.90 17.85
N THR A 240 4.57 6.96 17.87
CA THR A 240 5.34 7.80 18.80
C THR A 240 5.66 9.20 18.27
N GLY A 241 5.27 9.52 17.03
CA GLY A 241 5.53 10.81 16.37
C GLY A 241 4.33 11.37 15.63
#